data_AF-A0A4Y2EPM3-F1
#
_entry.id   AF-A0A4Y2EPM3-F1
#
_cell.length_a   1.000
_cell.length_b   1.000
_cell.length_c   1.000
_cell.angle_alpha   90.00
_cell.angle_beta   90.00
_cell.angle_gamma   90.00
#
_symmetry.space_group_name_H-M   'P 1'
#
loop_
_entity.id
_entity.type
_entity.pdbx_description
1 polymer ?
#
loop_
_entity_poly.entity_id
_entity_poly.type
_entity_poly.pdbx_seq_one_letter_code
_entity_poly.pdbx_strand_id
1 'polypeptide(L)'
;MEESQEMNKQTVMLVQPHSFSHEPVPVCDLKKYIKSCLQMKWQIHWDQEIDNKLHSIKPIIENWSEDVNRKRSTILTRLRIGHTRFTHRHLLLGEPDPTCPHCSCTMSVKHILIECKHFKIHRLRFFNTSSPTLTTMIGRHPHIYLFEFLKIAGFYPHI
;
A
#
# COMPACT_ATOMS: atom_id res chain seq x y z
N MET A 1 -30.49 -36.25 56.69
CA MET A 1 -29.06 -35.86 56.70
C MET A 1 -28.29 -37.05 56.22
N GLU A 2 -27.60 -36.86 55.08
CA GLU A 2 -26.41 -37.57 54.60
C GLU A 2 -26.57 -39.09 54.34
N GLU A 3 -26.94 -39.51 53.12
CA GLU A 3 -26.07 -39.71 51.92
C GLU A 3 -24.89 -40.66 52.13
N SER A 4 -24.90 -41.80 51.40
CA SER A 4 -23.80 -42.42 50.64
C SER A 4 -23.97 -43.95 50.60
N GLN A 5 -23.84 -44.71 49.51
CA GLN A 5 -23.57 -44.45 48.09
C GLN A 5 -23.91 -45.80 47.40
N GLU A 6 -24.90 -45.81 46.52
CA GLU A 6 -25.17 -46.94 45.63
C GLU A 6 -24.26 -46.79 44.40
N MET A 7 -23.34 -47.75 44.20
CA MET A 7 -22.41 -47.72 43.07
C MET A 7 -23.17 -47.90 41.76
N ASN A 8 -23.47 -46.77 41.11
CA ASN A 8 -24.10 -46.75 39.81
C ASN A 8 -23.06 -47.06 38.72
N LYS A 9 -23.43 -47.99 37.84
CA LYS A 9 -22.62 -48.47 36.72
C LYS A 9 -22.50 -47.36 35.67
N GLN A 10 -21.42 -46.59 35.68
CA GLN A 10 -21.10 -45.69 34.57
C GLN A 10 -20.34 -46.47 33.49
N THR A 11 -21.04 -46.80 32.42
CA THR A 11 -20.49 -47.27 31.14
C THR A 11 -19.34 -46.38 30.70
N VAL A 12 -18.13 -46.93 30.68
CA VAL A 12 -16.98 -46.31 30.04
C VAL A 12 -17.23 -46.36 28.53
N MET A 13 -17.67 -45.24 27.94
CA MET A 13 -17.56 -45.06 26.50
C MET A 13 -16.07 -45.02 26.18
N LEU A 14 -15.55 -46.13 25.65
CA LEU A 14 -14.25 -46.15 24.98
C LEU A 14 -14.31 -45.15 23.83
N VAL A 15 -13.87 -43.91 24.09
CA VAL A 15 -13.50 -42.99 23.01
C VAL A 15 -12.31 -43.65 22.34
N GLN A 16 -12.58 -44.35 21.24
CA GLN A 16 -11.52 -44.90 20.40
C GLN A 16 -10.57 -43.74 20.07
N PRO A 17 -9.24 -43.91 20.25
CA PRO A 17 -8.32 -42.89 19.81
C PRO A 17 -8.60 -42.68 18.33
N HIS A 18 -9.04 -41.48 17.95
CA HIS A 18 -9.06 -41.11 16.54
C HIS A 18 -7.65 -41.35 16.04
N SER A 19 -7.49 -42.41 15.25
CA SER A 19 -6.27 -42.71 14.54
C SER A 19 -5.95 -41.45 13.77
N PHE A 20 -4.95 -40.69 14.22
CA PHE A 20 -4.34 -39.66 13.39
C PHE A 20 -3.84 -40.39 12.16
N SER A 21 -4.60 -40.31 11.07
CA SER A 21 -4.13 -40.79 9.78
C SER A 21 -2.87 -40.00 9.49
N HIS A 22 -1.76 -40.72 9.25
CA HIS A 22 -0.53 -40.15 8.70
C HIS A 22 -0.75 -39.80 7.23
N GLU A 23 -1.79 -39.03 6.94
CA GLU A 23 -2.04 -38.54 5.59
C GLU A 23 -0.99 -37.46 5.29
N PRO A 24 -0.19 -37.62 4.23
CA PRO A 24 0.82 -36.65 3.87
C PRO A 24 0.16 -35.32 3.51
N VAL A 25 0.67 -34.21 4.07
CA VAL A 25 0.19 -32.87 3.72
C VAL A 25 0.40 -32.64 2.23
N PRO A 26 -0.65 -32.28 1.47
CA PRO A 26 -0.50 -31.97 0.05
C PRO A 26 0.56 -30.89 -0.17
N VAL A 27 1.46 -31.13 -1.12
CA VAL A 27 2.56 -30.20 -1.44
C VAL A 27 2.04 -28.80 -1.78
N CYS A 28 0.85 -28.69 -2.37
CA CYS A 28 0.22 -27.40 -2.66
C CYS A 28 -0.11 -26.60 -1.39
N ASP A 29 -0.50 -27.27 -0.30
CA ASP A 29 -0.82 -26.62 0.96
C ASP A 29 0.44 -26.22 1.72
N LEU A 30 1.48 -27.07 1.71
CA LEU A 30 2.79 -26.69 2.23
C LEU A 30 3.36 -25.48 1.48
N LYS A 31 3.26 -25.44 0.14
CA LYS A 31 3.68 -24.29 -0.67
C LYS A 31 2.90 -23.01 -0.32
N LYS A 32 1.58 -23.09 -0.14
CA LYS A 32 0.76 -21.95 0.29
C LYS A 32 1.19 -21.46 1.66
N TYR A 33 1.38 -22.37 2.62
CA TYR A 33 1.82 -22.04 3.97
C TYR A 33 3.17 -21.32 3.98
N ILE A 34 4.17 -21.86 3.26
CA ILE A 34 5.49 -21.23 3.14
C ILE A 34 5.37 -19.82 2.56
N LYS A 35 4.58 -19.64 1.48
CA LYS A 35 4.33 -18.31 0.90
C LYS A 35 3.69 -17.35 1.90
N SER A 36 2.69 -17.81 2.67
CA SER A 36 2.06 -16.99 3.72
C SER A 36 3.04 -16.59 4.81
N CYS A 37 3.91 -17.50 5.26
CA CYS A 37 4.96 -17.17 6.24
C CYS A 37 5.95 -16.12 5.70
N LEU A 38 6.37 -16.26 4.44
CA LEU A 38 7.25 -15.28 3.80
C LEU A 38 6.57 -13.92 3.66
N GLN A 39 5.31 -13.91 3.22
CA GLN A 39 4.51 -12.69 3.08
C GLN A 39 4.34 -11.98 4.43
N MET A 40 4.06 -12.74 5.50
CA MET A 40 3.92 -12.20 6.86
C MET A 40 5.23 -11.59 7.35
N LYS A 41 6.36 -12.28 7.19
CA LYS A 41 7.67 -11.74 7.57
C LYS A 41 8.00 -10.46 6.80
N TRP A 42 7.69 -10.43 5.51
CA TRP A 42 7.91 -9.26 4.68
C TRP A 42 7.00 -8.09 5.11
N GLN A 43 5.73 -8.36 5.41
CA GLN A 43 4.79 -7.36 5.92
C GLN A 43 5.27 -6.78 7.25
N ILE A 44 5.73 -7.60 8.19
CA ILE A 44 6.28 -7.13 9.47
C ILE A 44 7.47 -6.18 9.25
N HIS A 45 8.40 -6.54 8.35
CA HIS A 45 9.52 -5.65 8.03
C HIS A 45 9.03 -4.35 7.36
N TRP A 46 8.02 -4.44 6.51
CA TRP A 46 7.48 -3.28 5.80
C TRP A 46 6.73 -2.32 6.72
N ASP A 47 6.01 -2.84 7.72
CA ASP A 47 5.33 -2.05 8.73
C ASP A 47 6.30 -1.23 9.60
N GLN A 48 7.58 -1.64 9.65
CA GLN A 48 8.65 -0.91 10.34
C GLN A 48 9.22 0.27 9.54
N GLU A 49 8.94 0.35 8.23
CA GLU A 49 9.43 1.41 7.33
C GLU A 49 8.59 2.70 7.45
N ILE A 50 8.51 3.26 8.66
CA ILE A 50 7.63 4.40 8.99
C ILE A 50 7.97 5.70 8.23
N ASP A 51 9.25 5.89 7.89
CA ASP A 51 9.73 7.08 7.16
C ASP A 51 9.69 6.88 5.63
N ASN A 52 9.27 5.71 5.16
CA ASN A 52 9.22 5.42 3.75
C ASN A 52 7.99 6.05 3.09
N LYS A 53 8.23 6.94 2.12
CA LYS A 53 7.18 7.64 1.36
C LYS A 53 6.19 6.66 0.72
N LEU A 54 6.66 5.53 0.21
CA LEU A 54 5.80 4.53 -0.43
C LEU A 54 4.95 3.78 0.60
N HIS A 55 5.47 3.49 1.79
CA HIS A 55 4.73 2.84 2.88
C HIS A 55 3.48 3.64 3.27
N SER A 56 3.57 4.98 3.32
CA SER A 56 2.43 5.86 3.62
C SER A 56 1.24 5.73 2.65
N ILE A 57 1.47 5.19 1.44
CA ILE A 57 0.45 5.04 0.38
C ILE A 57 0.13 3.55 0.15
N LYS A 58 1.08 2.67 0.41
CA LYS A 58 0.99 1.22 0.23
C LYS A 58 1.41 0.52 1.53
N PRO A 59 0.57 0.54 2.57
CA PRO A 59 0.91 -0.12 3.83
C PRO A 59 0.90 -1.65 3.68
N ILE A 60 0.04 -2.22 2.81
CA ILE A 60 -0.02 -3.67 2.58
C ILE A 60 0.85 -4.05 1.38
N ILE A 61 1.72 -5.05 1.56
CA ILE A 61 2.47 -5.65 0.46
C ILE A 61 1.52 -6.53 -0.34
N GLU A 62 1.15 -6.04 -1.51
CA GLU A 62 0.31 -6.76 -2.45
C GLU A 62 0.53 -6.23 -3.87
N ASN A 63 0.10 -7.00 -4.85
CA ASN A 63 0.11 -6.55 -6.23
C ASN A 63 -1.05 -5.59 -6.45
N TRP A 64 -0.71 -4.38 -6.92
CA TRP A 64 -1.71 -3.43 -7.41
C TRP A 64 -1.98 -3.73 -8.87
N SER A 65 -3.24 -3.61 -9.30
CA SER A 65 -3.60 -3.81 -10.69
C SER A 65 -2.85 -2.81 -11.58
N GLU A 66 -2.25 -3.30 -12.65
CA GLU A 66 -1.60 -2.46 -13.64
C GLU A 66 -2.65 -1.74 -14.50
N ASP A 67 -2.37 -0.50 -14.91
CA ASP A 67 -3.17 0.19 -15.91
C ASP A 67 -2.91 -0.48 -17.27
N VAL A 68 -3.97 -0.69 -18.06
CA VAL A 68 -3.87 -1.23 -19.43
C VAL A 68 -2.92 -0.41 -20.29
N ASN A 69 -2.75 0.87 -19.97
CA ASN A 69 -1.79 1.74 -20.61
C ASN A 69 -0.44 1.76 -19.87
N ARG A 70 0.57 1.14 -20.48
CA ARG A 70 1.97 1.11 -19.98
C ARG A 70 2.52 2.49 -19.60
N LYS A 71 2.20 3.55 -20.35
CA LYS A 71 2.65 4.92 -20.06
C LYS A 71 2.04 5.43 -18.75
N ARG A 72 0.74 5.20 -18.53
CA ARG A 72 0.05 5.56 -17.28
C ARG A 72 0.61 4.78 -16.09
N SER A 73 0.83 3.48 -16.24
CA SER A 73 1.49 2.64 -15.22
C SER A 73 2.87 3.17 -14.85
N THR A 74 3.68 3.56 -15.84
CA THR A 74 5.01 4.15 -15.61
C THR A 74 4.92 5.46 -14.82
N ILE A 75 4.02 6.36 -15.21
CA ILE A 75 3.80 7.64 -14.52
C ILE A 75 3.35 7.40 -13.08
N LEU A 76 2.40 6.48 -12.84
CA LEU A 76 1.94 6.14 -11.48
C LEU A 76 3.06 5.60 -10.62
N THR A 77 3.86 4.65 -11.13
CA THR A 77 5.00 4.11 -10.41
C THR A 77 5.98 5.21 -10.03
N ARG A 78 6.34 6.08 -10.99
CA ARG A 78 7.22 7.23 -10.76
C ARG A 78 6.66 8.19 -9.71
N LEU A 79 5.38 8.53 -9.76
CA LEU A 79 4.74 9.36 -8.74
C LEU A 79 4.80 8.73 -7.34
N ARG A 80 4.50 7.43 -7.23
CA ARG A 80 4.48 6.69 -5.96
C ARG A 80 5.84 6.66 -5.27
N ILE A 81 6.93 6.54 -6.03
CA ILE A 81 8.29 6.60 -5.49
C ILE A 81 8.86 8.03 -5.43
N GLY A 82 8.09 9.04 -5.83
CA GLY A 82 8.53 10.44 -5.81
C GLY A 82 9.49 10.84 -6.93
N HIS A 83 9.60 10.04 -8.00
CA HIS A 83 10.61 10.19 -9.05
C HIS A 83 10.09 10.97 -10.25
N THR A 84 10.28 12.29 -10.21
CA THR A 84 9.97 13.20 -11.32
C THR A 84 11.19 14.05 -11.65
N ARG A 85 11.22 14.68 -12.82
CA ARG A 85 12.29 15.63 -13.16
C ARG A 85 12.37 16.78 -12.14
N PHE A 86 11.25 17.21 -11.57
CA PHE A 86 11.20 18.31 -10.61
C PHE A 86 11.67 17.93 -9.19
N THR A 87 11.77 16.64 -8.88
CA THR A 87 12.07 16.16 -7.53
C THR A 87 13.40 15.43 -7.43
N HIS A 88 13.92 14.84 -8.52
CA HIS A 88 15.17 14.07 -8.49
C HIS A 88 16.29 14.60 -9.39
N ARG A 89 16.02 15.55 -10.31
CA ARG A 89 17.07 16.13 -11.16
C ARG A 89 18.22 16.68 -10.33
N HIS A 90 17.92 17.34 -9.21
CA HIS A 90 18.93 17.95 -8.37
C HIS A 90 19.88 16.91 -7.75
N LEU A 91 19.38 15.73 -7.35
CA LEU A 91 20.21 14.62 -6.85
C LEU A 91 21.21 14.13 -7.89
N LEU A 92 20.78 14.05 -9.15
CA LEU A 92 21.65 13.62 -10.26
C LEU A 92 22.73 14.66 -10.61
N LEU A 93 22.47 15.94 -10.33
CA LEU A 93 23.36 17.05 -10.65
C LEU A 93 24.15 17.58 -9.44
N GLY A 94 23.88 17.07 -8.24
CA GLY A 94 24.42 17.63 -6.99
C GLY A 94 23.93 19.06 -6.71
N GLU A 95 22.78 19.45 -7.27
CA GLU A 95 22.17 20.77 -7.06
C GLU A 95 21.39 20.79 -5.71
N PRO A 96 21.18 21.97 -5.11
CA PRO A 96 20.34 22.10 -3.94
C PRO A 96 18.90 21.68 -4.21
N ASP A 97 18.18 21.33 -3.14
CA ASP A 97 16.78 20.91 -3.22
C ASP A 97 15.93 21.95 -3.97
N PRO A 98 15.18 21.52 -5.01
CA PRO A 98 14.37 22.43 -5.79
C PRO A 98 13.21 22.96 -4.96
N THR A 99 12.92 24.25 -5.12
CA THR A 99 11.79 24.92 -4.48
C THR A 99 10.66 25.17 -5.47
N CYS A 100 9.43 25.21 -4.97
CA CYS A 100 8.27 25.55 -5.77
C CYS A 100 8.32 27.03 -6.17
N PRO A 101 8.24 27.38 -7.47
CA PRO A 101 8.32 28.77 -7.92
C PRO A 101 7.13 29.63 -7.47
N HIS A 102 6.04 29.02 -7.01
CA HIS A 102 4.82 29.73 -6.61
C HIS A 102 4.66 29.92 -5.09
N CYS A 103 5.39 29.15 -4.27
CA CYS A 103 5.21 29.21 -2.81
C CYS A 103 6.48 28.93 -2.00
N SER A 104 7.62 28.71 -2.66
CA SER A 104 8.94 28.53 -2.07
C SER A 104 9.10 27.31 -1.14
N CYS A 105 8.08 26.45 -1.02
CA CYS A 105 8.19 25.15 -0.34
C CYS A 105 9.09 24.19 -1.13
N THR A 106 9.73 23.24 -0.44
CA THR A 106 10.50 22.15 -1.07
C THR A 106 9.63 21.37 -2.05
N MET A 107 10.15 21.12 -3.25
CA MET A 107 9.43 20.42 -4.30
C MET A 107 9.33 18.93 -3.99
N SER A 108 8.12 18.40 -4.01
CA SER A 108 7.86 16.96 -3.88
C SER A 108 6.58 16.57 -4.62
N VAL A 109 6.37 15.27 -4.88
CA VAL A 109 5.10 14.78 -5.44
C VAL A 109 3.93 15.08 -4.51
N LYS A 110 4.13 14.94 -3.19
CA LYS A 110 3.16 15.36 -2.16
C LYS A 110 2.80 16.83 -2.31
N HIS A 111 3.82 17.67 -2.46
CA HIS A 111 3.63 19.11 -2.62
C HIS A 111 2.77 19.42 -3.85
N ILE A 112 3.12 18.87 -5.01
CA ILE A 112 2.40 19.09 -6.27
C ILE A 112 0.95 18.60 -6.18
N LEU A 113 0.73 17.38 -5.68
CA LEU A 113 -0.57 16.73 -5.73
C LEU A 113 -1.54 17.23 -4.67
N ILE A 114 -1.08 17.60 -3.47
CA ILE A 114 -1.98 17.81 -2.33
C ILE A 114 -1.74 19.10 -1.52
N GLU A 115 -0.52 19.67 -1.49
CA GLU A 115 -0.23 20.83 -0.60
C GLU A 115 -0.15 22.19 -1.32
N CYS A 116 0.38 22.23 -2.55
CA CYS A 116 0.74 23.49 -3.21
C CYS A 116 -0.46 24.42 -3.35
N LYS A 117 -0.34 25.66 -2.86
CA LYS A 117 -1.43 26.65 -2.88
C LYS A 117 -1.83 27.04 -4.30
N HIS A 118 -0.86 27.08 -5.22
CA HIS A 118 -1.10 27.40 -6.62
C HIS A 118 -2.07 26.42 -7.30
N PHE A 119 -1.98 25.13 -6.98
CA PHE A 119 -2.85 24.11 -7.56
C PHE A 119 -4.19 23.92 -6.84
N LYS A 120 -4.51 24.72 -5.81
CA LYS A 120 -5.74 24.56 -5.01
C LYS A 120 -7.01 24.58 -5.87
N ILE A 121 -7.13 25.53 -6.80
CA ILE A 121 -8.30 25.66 -7.68
C ILE A 121 -8.41 24.44 -8.61
N HIS A 122 -7.28 23.97 -9.14
CA HIS A 122 -7.26 22.76 -9.97
C HIS A 122 -7.67 21.52 -9.18
N ARG A 123 -7.22 21.37 -7.92
CA ARG A 123 -7.65 20.27 -7.04
C ARG A 123 -9.16 20.31 -6.78
N LEU A 124 -9.71 21.49 -6.48
CA LEU A 124 -11.16 21.64 -6.31
C LEU A 124 -11.92 21.26 -7.57
N ARG A 125 -11.44 21.67 -8.75
CA ARG A 125 -12.09 21.37 -10.03
C ARG A 125 -12.05 19.88 -10.41
N PHE A 126 -10.94 19.20 -10.17
CA PHE A 126 -10.75 17.82 -10.62
C PHE A 126 -11.08 16.76 -9.56
N PHE A 127 -10.95 17.10 -8.27
CA PHE A 127 -11.09 16.15 -7.16
C PHE A 127 -12.25 16.49 -6.23
N ASN A 128 -12.97 17.59 -6.48
CA ASN A 128 -14.03 18.11 -5.60
C ASN A 128 -13.57 18.36 -4.15
N THR A 129 -12.25 18.51 -3.93
CA THR A 129 -11.67 18.82 -2.63
C THR A 129 -10.40 19.64 -2.80
N SER A 130 -10.14 20.52 -1.84
CA SER A 130 -8.90 21.31 -1.81
C SER A 130 -7.73 20.58 -1.13
N SER A 131 -8.03 19.50 -0.40
CA SER A 131 -7.08 18.72 0.39
C SER A 131 -7.30 17.21 0.19
N PRO A 132 -7.06 16.68 -1.01
CA PRO A 132 -7.06 15.23 -1.23
C PRO A 132 -5.90 14.57 -0.48
N THR A 133 -5.98 13.26 -0.26
CA THR A 133 -4.88 12.50 0.35
C THR A 133 -3.98 11.89 -0.73
N LEU A 134 -2.74 11.58 -0.40
CA LEU A 134 -1.86 10.89 -1.35
C LEU A 134 -2.43 9.52 -1.75
N THR A 135 -3.05 8.81 -0.82
CA THR A 135 -3.65 7.50 -1.08
C THR A 135 -4.83 7.60 -2.05
N THR A 136 -5.68 8.63 -1.97
CA THR A 136 -6.76 8.82 -2.94
C THR A 136 -6.23 9.22 -4.31
N MET A 137 -5.07 9.89 -4.34
CA MET A 137 -4.46 10.37 -5.58
C MET A 137 -3.71 9.28 -6.34
N ILE A 138 -2.82 8.55 -5.66
CA ILE A 138 -1.86 7.62 -6.28
C ILE A 138 -1.77 6.26 -5.55
N GLY A 139 -2.74 5.94 -4.68
CA GLY A 139 -2.83 4.64 -4.00
C GLY A 139 -3.25 3.49 -4.91
N ARG A 140 -3.82 2.44 -4.32
CA ARG A 140 -4.27 1.22 -5.05
C ARG A 140 -5.21 1.55 -6.21
N HIS A 141 -6.11 2.49 -5.99
CA HIS A 141 -7.04 3.00 -6.99
C HIS A 141 -6.85 4.52 -7.13
N PRO A 142 -5.95 4.96 -8.04
CA PRO A 142 -5.69 6.38 -8.28
C PRO A 142 -6.97 7.13 -8.70
N HIS A 143 -7.03 8.42 -8.38
CA HIS A 143 -8.18 9.24 -8.77
C HIS A 143 -8.34 9.28 -10.29
N ILE A 144 -9.58 9.15 -10.78
CA ILE A 144 -9.89 9.02 -12.21
C ILE A 144 -9.38 10.20 -13.05
N TYR A 145 -9.38 11.41 -12.48
CA TYR A 145 -8.90 12.65 -13.12
C TYR A 145 -7.44 13.02 -12.79
N LEU A 146 -6.67 12.12 -12.19
CA LEU A 146 -5.26 12.37 -11.85
C LEU A 146 -4.46 12.83 -13.08
N PHE A 147 -4.59 12.12 -14.20
CA PHE A 147 -3.76 12.39 -15.38
C PHE A 147 -4.15 13.70 -16.07
N GLU A 148 -5.43 14.04 -16.08
CA GLU A 148 -5.97 15.30 -16.59
C GLU A 148 -5.46 16.47 -15.74
N PHE A 149 -5.49 16.33 -14.42
CA PHE A 149 -4.87 17.29 -13.50
C PHE A 149 -3.38 17.48 -13.79
N LEU A 150 -2.61 16.39 -13.94
CA LEU A 150 -1.17 16.47 -14.22
C LEU A 150 -0.85 17.15 -15.55
N LYS A 151 -1.73 17.01 -16.56
CA LYS A 151 -1.59 17.70 -17.85
C LYS A 151 -1.82 19.19 -17.71
N ILE A 152 -2.92 19.61 -17.05
CA ILE A 152 -3.23 21.03 -16.84
C ILE A 152 -2.19 21.71 -15.95
N ALA A 153 -1.71 20.99 -14.93
CA ALA A 153 -0.68 21.50 -14.02
C ALA A 153 0.73 21.52 -14.65
N GLY A 154 0.90 21.00 -15.88
CA GLY A 154 2.17 21.04 -16.62
C GLY A 154 3.22 20.00 -16.19
N PHE A 155 2.87 19.05 -15.32
CA PHE A 155 3.82 18.05 -14.81
C PHE A 155 3.86 16.76 -15.64
N TYR A 156 2.79 16.43 -16.36
CA TYR A 156 2.66 15.19 -17.11
C TYR A 156 3.86 14.83 -18.02
N PRO A 157 4.47 15.76 -18.80
CA PRO A 157 5.60 15.43 -19.67
C PRO A 157 6.95 15.31 -18.92
N HIS A 158 6.98 15.63 -17.62
CA HIS A 158 8.18 15.69 -16.80
C HIS A 158 8.22 14.61 -15.71
N ILE A 159 7.24 13.70 -15.72
CA ILE A 159 7.19 12.49 -14.91
C ILE A 159 7.67 11.33 -15.77
#